data_AF-A0A517ND88-F1
#
_entry.id   AF-A0A517ND88-F1
#
_cell.length_a   1.000
_cell.length_b   1.000
_cell.length_c   1.000
_cell.angle_alpha   90.00
_cell.angle_beta   90.00
_cell.angle_gamma   90.00
#
_symmetry.space_group_name_H-M   'P 1'
#
loop_
_entity.id
_entity.type
_entity.pdbx_description
1 polymer ?
#
loop_
_entity_poly.entity_id
_entity_poly.type
_entity_poly.pdbx_seq_one_letter_code
_entity_poly.pdbx_strand_id
1 'polypeptide(L)'
;MIGNLIFQLFSYSVPIVFVALIWKCNARRWTRLARAYRAVDSVVGDATDGAAKRTMQTVILIAGDIGWNSYKGIATVSVTRQGVLLKLMKPFSVFHPPLLIPFGDCHIEPRRWCLIGKTVQYTLRGVSDVKMIIHEDLQDWIESQAASLAIAASNIPGSDKASVALQTTSPLNIHTSVCN
;
A
#
# COMPACT_ATOMS: atom_id res chain seq x y z
N MET A 1 10.83 23.44 44.69
CA MET A 1 10.83 23.47 43.21
C MET A 1 10.81 22.08 42.57
N ILE A 2 11.47 21.05 43.14
CA ILE A 2 11.48 19.67 42.59
C ILE A 2 10.10 19.00 42.46
N GLY A 3 9.20 19.22 43.44
CA GLY A 3 7.88 18.58 43.44
C GLY A 3 7.01 18.98 42.24
N ASN A 4 7.07 20.24 41.82
CA ASN A 4 6.29 20.75 40.70
C ASN A 4 6.73 20.14 39.36
N LEU A 5 8.02 19.83 39.23
CA LEU A 5 8.60 19.20 38.04
C LEU A 5 8.13 17.75 37.87
N ILE A 6 8.03 17.00 38.97
CA ILE A 6 7.55 15.61 38.96
C ILE A 6 6.06 15.57 38.54
N PHE A 7 5.22 16.42 39.14
CA PHE A 7 3.80 16.50 38.76
C PHE A 7 3.61 16.89 37.30
N GLN A 8 4.42 17.82 36.77
CA GLN A 8 4.39 18.19 35.35
C GLN A 8 4.78 17.01 34.46
N LEU A 9 5.86 16.28 34.76
CA LEU A 9 6.28 15.11 33.97
C LEU A 9 5.20 14.01 33.95
N PHE A 10 4.59 13.70 35.09
CA PHE A 10 3.48 12.74 35.15
C PHE A 10 2.26 13.24 34.38
N SER A 11 1.88 14.51 34.55
CA SER A 11 0.72 15.11 33.88
C SER A 11 0.86 15.10 32.35
N TYR A 12 2.06 15.31 31.81
CA TYR A 12 2.29 15.24 30.37
C TYR A 12 2.44 13.81 29.83
N SER A 13 2.88 12.85 30.66
CA SER A 13 3.02 11.46 30.21
C SER A 13 1.69 10.79 29.87
N VAL A 14 0.63 11.06 30.64
CA VAL A 14 -0.70 10.44 30.45
C VAL A 14 -1.28 10.72 29.05
N PRO A 15 -1.38 11.98 28.58
CA PRO A 15 -1.90 12.25 27.24
C PRO A 15 -0.98 11.70 26.15
N ILE A 16 0.34 11.69 26.34
CA ILE A 16 1.29 11.12 25.37
C ILE A 16 1.06 9.61 25.21
N VAL A 17 0.95 8.88 26.32
CA VAL A 17 0.66 7.43 26.31
C VAL A 17 -0.70 7.17 25.67
N PHE A 18 -1.72 7.95 26.01
CA PHE A 18 -3.05 7.81 25.44
C PHE A 18 -3.07 8.02 23.92
N VAL A 19 -2.41 9.08 23.43
CA VAL A 19 -2.26 9.35 21.98
C VAL A 19 -1.49 8.21 21.30
N ALA A 20 -0.41 7.72 21.91
CA ALA A 20 0.36 6.59 21.36
C ALA A 20 -0.49 5.30 21.27
N LEU A 21 -1.35 5.03 22.26
CA LEU A 21 -2.26 3.89 22.24
C LEU A 21 -3.31 4.02 21.13
N ILE A 22 -3.93 5.19 20.97
CA ILE A 22 -4.87 5.46 19.86
C ILE A 22 -4.16 5.27 18.52
N TRP A 23 -2.95 5.81 18.37
CA TRP A 23 -2.16 5.67 17.14
C TRP A 23 -1.88 4.19 16.82
N LYS A 24 -1.44 3.42 17.82
CA LYS A 24 -1.18 1.99 17.69
C LYS A 24 -2.45 1.20 17.34
N CYS A 25 -3.59 1.57 17.91
CA CYS A 25 -4.89 0.97 17.58
C CYS A 25 -5.29 1.27 16.14
N ASN A 26 -5.11 2.50 15.67
CA ASN A 26 -5.35 2.88 14.27
C ASN A 26 -4.41 2.14 13.32
N ALA A 27 -3.16 1.88 13.73
CA ALA A 27 -2.19 1.14 12.92
C ALA A 27 -2.45 -0.37 12.83
N ARG A 28 -3.46 -0.92 13.52
CA ARG A 28 -3.72 -2.38 13.56
C ARG A 28 -3.92 -2.99 12.16
N ARG A 29 -4.75 -2.35 11.32
CA ARG A 29 -5.04 -2.85 9.96
C ARG A 29 -3.77 -2.83 9.09
N TRP A 30 -3.02 -1.74 9.16
CA TRP A 30 -1.72 -1.64 8.49
C TRP A 30 -0.72 -2.69 8.99
N THR A 31 -0.68 -2.93 10.30
CA THR A 31 0.20 -3.93 10.91
C THR A 31 -0.15 -5.34 10.44
N ARG A 32 -1.44 -5.64 10.19
CA ARG A 32 -1.84 -6.92 9.58
C ARG A 32 -1.26 -7.08 8.17
N LEU A 33 -1.37 -6.05 7.33
CA LEU A 33 -0.71 -6.03 6.02
C LEU A 33 0.80 -6.18 6.14
N ALA A 34 1.42 -5.48 7.09
CA ALA A 34 2.86 -5.55 7.33
C ALA A 34 3.34 -6.95 7.71
N ARG A 35 2.50 -7.81 8.30
CA ARG A 35 2.92 -9.18 8.61
C ARG A 35 3.21 -10.00 7.35
N ALA A 36 2.47 -9.76 6.27
CA ALA A 36 2.65 -10.46 4.99
C ALA A 36 3.56 -9.68 4.02
N TYR A 37 3.48 -8.35 4.03
CA TYR A 37 4.02 -7.49 2.98
C TYR A 37 5.00 -6.44 3.47
N ARG A 38 5.58 -6.57 4.67
CA ARG A 38 6.56 -5.58 5.15
C ARG A 38 7.77 -5.55 4.22
N ALA A 39 8.08 -4.36 3.73
CA ALA A 39 9.30 -4.12 2.98
C ALA A 39 10.49 -4.09 3.94
N VAL A 40 11.56 -4.83 3.61
CA VAL A 40 12.84 -4.78 4.32
C VAL A 40 13.57 -3.50 3.90
N ASP A 41 14.23 -2.81 4.84
CA ASP A 41 14.85 -1.50 4.58
C ASP A 41 15.85 -1.51 3.40
N SER A 42 16.53 -2.64 3.15
CA SER A 42 17.39 -2.85 1.99
C SER A 42 16.64 -2.79 0.66
N VAL A 43 15.46 -3.43 0.61
CA VAL A 43 14.55 -3.38 -0.55
C VAL A 43 13.94 -2.00 -0.68
N VAL A 44 13.72 -1.31 0.44
CA VAL A 44 13.20 0.05 0.43
C VAL A 44 14.18 1.03 -0.18
N GLY A 45 15.48 0.93 0.11
CA GLY A 45 16.53 1.76 -0.51
C GLY A 45 16.63 1.50 -2.01
N ASP A 46 16.87 0.23 -2.38
CA ASP A 46 17.04 -0.21 -3.77
C ASP A 46 15.79 0.04 -4.63
N ALA A 47 14.61 -0.28 -4.10
CA ALA A 47 13.36 -0.05 -4.82
C ALA A 47 12.92 1.42 -4.83
N THR A 48 13.63 2.35 -4.16
CA THR A 48 13.39 3.78 -4.33
C THR A 48 14.29 4.38 -5.42
N ASP A 49 15.43 3.76 -5.72
CA ASP A 49 16.34 4.19 -6.78
C ASP A 49 15.78 3.78 -8.15
N GLY A 50 15.01 4.69 -8.77
CA GLY A 50 14.42 4.52 -10.10
C GLY A 50 12.93 4.16 -10.11
N ALA A 51 12.28 4.04 -8.95
CA ALA A 51 10.83 3.84 -8.88
C ALA A 51 10.07 5.15 -9.07
N ALA A 52 9.04 5.12 -9.91
CA ALA A 52 8.09 6.21 -10.03
C ALA A 52 7.30 6.35 -8.72
N LYS A 53 7.14 7.59 -8.23
CA LYS A 53 6.57 7.87 -6.91
C LYS A 53 5.50 8.96 -6.99
N ARG A 54 4.39 8.74 -6.30
CA ARG A 54 3.36 9.76 -6.01
C ARG A 54 3.14 9.87 -4.50
N THR A 55 3.22 11.09 -3.99
CA THR A 55 2.96 11.43 -2.58
C THR A 55 1.54 11.96 -2.41
N MET A 56 1.09 12.14 -1.15
CA MET A 56 -0.21 12.75 -0.82
C MET A 56 -1.42 11.97 -1.39
N GLN A 57 -1.26 10.67 -1.60
CA GLN A 57 -2.29 9.84 -2.20
C GLN A 57 -3.33 9.42 -1.17
N THR A 58 -4.48 8.96 -1.67
CA THR A 58 -5.54 8.37 -0.84
C THR A 58 -5.49 6.86 -0.96
N VAL A 59 -5.16 6.22 0.16
CA VAL A 59 -5.23 4.76 0.32
C VAL A 59 -6.14 4.49 1.49
N ILE A 60 -7.08 3.57 1.32
CA ILE A 60 -8.08 3.28 2.34
C ILE A 60 -8.07 1.81 2.64
N LEU A 61 -7.96 1.47 3.92
CA LEU A 61 -7.96 0.09 4.37
C LEU A 61 -9.27 -0.24 5.05
N ILE A 62 -9.94 -1.27 4.55
CA ILE A 62 -11.12 -1.87 5.15
C ILE A 62 -10.71 -3.25 5.65
N ALA A 63 -11.11 -3.62 6.85
CA ALA A 63 -11.02 -5.00 7.29
C ALA A 63 -12.43 -5.58 7.45
N GLY A 64 -12.58 -6.90 7.57
CA GLY A 64 -13.88 -7.56 7.80
C GLY A 64 -14.61 -7.14 9.10
N ASP A 65 -14.04 -6.23 9.89
CA ASP A 65 -14.65 -5.60 11.06
C ASP A 65 -15.37 -4.27 10.72
N ILE A 66 -16.10 -3.71 11.68
CA ILE A 66 -16.76 -2.41 11.50
C ILE A 66 -15.69 -1.31 11.43
N GLY A 67 -15.56 -0.67 10.27
CA GLY A 67 -14.81 0.58 10.09
C GLY A 67 -13.79 0.56 8.96
N TRP A 68 -13.18 1.71 8.71
CA TRP A 68 -12.18 1.92 7.67
C TRP A 68 -11.12 2.92 8.16
N ASN A 69 -9.91 2.81 7.64
CA ASN A 69 -8.84 3.79 7.88
C ASN A 69 -8.50 4.52 6.59
N SER A 70 -8.63 5.85 6.60
CA SER A 70 -8.10 6.71 5.54
C SER A 70 -6.64 7.03 5.78
N TYR A 71 -5.84 6.93 4.73
CA TYR A 71 -4.50 7.50 4.66
C TYR A 71 -4.43 8.65 3.64
N LYS A 72 -5.57 9.32 3.39
CA LYS A 72 -5.68 10.48 2.50
C LYS A 72 -4.67 11.56 2.86
N GLY A 73 -3.87 11.96 1.89
CA GLY A 73 -2.89 13.03 2.05
C GLY A 73 -1.65 12.64 2.86
N ILE A 74 -1.54 11.41 3.34
CA ILE A 74 -0.35 10.94 4.09
C ILE A 74 0.30 9.71 3.47
N ALA A 75 -0.39 9.02 2.56
CA ALA A 75 0.15 7.89 1.83
C ALA A 75 1.04 8.33 0.65
N THR A 76 2.12 7.59 0.48
CA THR A 76 3.04 7.63 -0.63
C THR A 76 2.99 6.28 -1.32
N VAL A 77 2.77 6.29 -2.63
CA VAL A 77 2.75 5.10 -3.47
C VAL A 77 3.94 5.16 -4.42
N SER A 78 4.69 4.08 -4.52
CA SER A 78 5.78 3.95 -5.47
C SER A 78 5.63 2.65 -6.25
N VAL A 79 5.95 2.68 -7.55
CA VAL A 79 5.84 1.53 -8.44
C VAL A 79 7.24 1.03 -8.73
N THR A 80 7.46 -0.23 -8.38
CA THR A 80 8.75 -0.91 -8.48
C THR A 80 8.61 -2.10 -9.42
N ARG A 81 9.71 -2.74 -9.83
CA ARG A 81 9.65 -3.96 -10.65
C ARG A 81 8.96 -5.14 -9.93
N GLN A 82 9.03 -5.16 -8.61
CA GLN A 82 8.50 -6.25 -7.79
C GLN A 82 7.01 -6.05 -7.47
N GLY A 83 6.55 -4.79 -7.39
CA GLY A 83 5.20 -4.47 -6.94
C GLY A 83 5.00 -3.01 -6.55
N VAL A 84 3.93 -2.78 -5.81
CA VAL A 84 3.54 -1.47 -5.29
C VAL A 84 4.08 -1.28 -3.88
N LEU A 85 4.90 -0.25 -3.69
CA LEU A 85 5.45 0.14 -2.40
C LEU A 85 4.60 1.25 -1.77
N LEU A 86 4.07 0.99 -0.58
CA LEU A 86 3.26 1.92 0.19
C LEU A 86 4.03 2.39 1.43
N LYS A 87 4.12 3.70 1.61
CA LYS A 87 4.73 4.33 2.79
C LYS A 87 3.85 5.45 3.30
N LEU A 88 3.89 5.72 4.60
CA LEU A 88 3.34 6.95 5.14
C LEU A 88 4.44 7.99 5.31
N MET A 89 4.10 9.26 5.15
CA MET A 89 5.03 10.35 5.48
C MET A 89 5.36 10.38 6.98
N LYS A 90 6.52 10.90 7.35
CA LYS A 90 6.82 11.20 8.75
C LYS A 90 5.90 12.34 9.23
N PRO A 91 5.43 12.31 10.48
CA PRO A 91 5.71 11.33 11.55
C PRO A 91 4.77 10.10 11.53
N PHE A 92 3.86 9.98 10.57
CA PHE A 92 2.84 8.92 10.55
C PHE A 92 3.37 7.51 10.30
N SER A 93 4.62 7.39 9.84
CA SER A 93 5.29 6.11 9.62
C SER A 93 5.67 5.33 10.89
N VAL A 94 5.65 5.94 12.09
CA VAL A 94 6.20 5.32 13.32
C VAL A 94 5.58 3.94 13.63
N PHE A 95 4.27 3.79 13.45
CA PHE A 95 3.56 2.50 13.63
C PHE A 95 3.13 1.87 12.31
N HIS A 96 3.58 2.43 11.18
CA HIS A 96 3.17 2.03 9.83
C HIS A 96 4.42 1.70 9.01
N PRO A 97 5.02 0.52 9.21
CA PRO A 97 6.20 0.11 8.47
C PRO A 97 5.90 0.08 6.95
N PRO A 98 6.88 0.37 6.08
CA PRO A 98 6.67 0.36 4.64
C PRO A 98 6.17 -1.02 4.17
N LEU A 99 5.24 -1.03 3.21
CA LEU A 99 4.67 -2.24 2.64
C LEU A 99 5.10 -2.37 1.18
N LEU A 100 5.52 -3.56 0.75
CA LEU A 100 5.75 -3.89 -0.65
C LEU A 100 4.79 -5.01 -1.04
N ILE A 101 3.81 -4.67 -1.89
CA ILE A 101 2.76 -5.58 -2.33
C ILE A 101 3.10 -6.06 -3.75
N PRO A 102 3.42 -7.35 -3.95
CA PRO A 102 3.73 -7.88 -5.27
C PRO A 102 2.52 -7.82 -6.21
N PHE A 103 2.74 -7.53 -7.49
CA PHE A 103 1.63 -7.48 -8.47
C PHE A 103 0.90 -8.81 -8.61
N GLY A 104 1.61 -9.94 -8.54
CA GLY A 104 1.01 -11.29 -8.64
C GLY A 104 0.12 -11.69 -7.45
N ASP A 105 0.18 -10.94 -6.36
CA ASP A 105 -0.60 -11.15 -5.14
C ASP A 105 -1.86 -10.28 -5.08
N CYS A 106 -2.01 -9.35 -6.03
CA CYS A 106 -3.13 -8.41 -6.11
C CYS A 106 -4.24 -8.97 -7.00
N HIS A 107 -5.46 -9.05 -6.47
CA HIS A 107 -6.67 -9.16 -7.27
C HIS A 107 -7.40 -7.81 -7.25
N ILE A 108 -7.59 -7.21 -8.42
CA ILE A 108 -8.13 -5.86 -8.55
C ILE A 108 -9.54 -5.94 -9.12
N GLU A 109 -10.50 -5.35 -8.43
CA GLU A 109 -11.90 -5.31 -8.83
C GLU A 109 -12.40 -3.86 -8.85
N PRO A 110 -13.09 -3.42 -9.91
CA PRO A 110 -13.81 -2.15 -9.90
C PRO A 110 -14.86 -2.16 -8.79
N ARG A 111 -14.86 -1.14 -7.94
CA ARG A 111 -15.86 -1.02 -6.87
C ARG A 111 -16.22 0.43 -6.64
N ARG A 112 -17.51 0.77 -6.65
CA ARG A 112 -17.96 2.10 -6.22
C ARG A 112 -17.98 2.15 -4.70
N TRP A 113 -17.30 3.12 -4.12
CA TRP A 113 -17.32 3.35 -2.68
C TRP A 113 -18.04 4.66 -2.38
N CYS A 114 -19.03 4.62 -1.49
CA CYS A 114 -20.14 5.58 -1.40
C CYS A 114 -19.72 7.07 -1.41
N LEU A 115 -18.56 7.41 -0.84
CA LEU A 115 -18.09 8.78 -0.68
C LEU A 115 -16.99 9.19 -1.68
N ILE A 116 -16.47 8.27 -2.48
CA ILE A 116 -15.17 8.42 -3.16
C ILE A 116 -15.27 8.24 -4.69
N GLY A 117 -16.48 8.02 -5.21
CA GLY A 117 -16.72 7.92 -6.64
C GLY A 117 -16.15 6.64 -7.23
N LYS A 118 -15.39 6.75 -8.31
CA LYS A 118 -14.77 5.62 -8.99
C LYS A 118 -13.51 5.19 -8.25
N THR A 119 -13.55 3.97 -7.71
CA THR A 119 -12.46 3.37 -6.97
C THR A 119 -12.24 1.95 -7.44
N VAL A 120 -11.05 1.44 -7.16
CA VAL A 120 -10.74 0.02 -7.33
C VAL A 120 -10.43 -0.58 -5.97
N GLN A 121 -10.85 -1.82 -5.77
CA GLN A 121 -10.57 -2.60 -4.59
C GLN A 121 -9.50 -3.64 -4.91
N TYR A 122 -8.46 -3.65 -4.10
CA TYR A 122 -7.43 -4.65 -4.05
C TYR A 122 -7.77 -5.66 -2.96
N THR A 123 -7.90 -6.91 -3.37
CA THR A 123 -7.90 -8.08 -2.49
C THR A 123 -6.52 -8.70 -2.57
N LEU A 124 -5.86 -8.88 -1.41
CA LEU A 124 -4.48 -9.36 -1.34
C LEU A 124 -4.46 -10.84 -0.93
N ARG A 125 -3.70 -11.65 -1.65
CA ARG A 125 -3.64 -13.11 -1.41
C ARG A 125 -3.18 -13.46 0.01
N GLY A 126 -2.16 -12.77 0.51
CA GLY A 126 -1.57 -13.02 1.83
C GLY A 126 -2.41 -12.51 3.01
N VAL A 127 -3.40 -11.63 2.76
CA VAL A 127 -4.24 -11.03 3.79
C VAL A 127 -5.66 -10.83 3.23
N SER A 128 -6.49 -11.87 3.32
CA SER A 128 -7.85 -11.85 2.76
C SER A 128 -8.85 -11.02 3.58
N ASP A 129 -8.57 -10.77 4.86
CA ASP A 129 -9.43 -9.99 5.75
C ASP A 129 -9.29 -8.49 5.57
N VAL A 130 -8.20 -8.01 4.95
CA VAL A 130 -7.92 -6.59 4.71
C VAL A 130 -7.98 -6.29 3.21
N LYS A 131 -8.86 -5.39 2.84
CA LYS A 131 -9.03 -4.88 1.48
C LYS A 131 -8.47 -3.47 1.40
N MET A 132 -7.75 -3.18 0.33
CA MET A 132 -7.23 -1.86 0.05
C MET A 132 -8.07 -1.21 -1.05
N ILE A 133 -8.50 0.02 -0.84
CA ILE A 133 -9.23 0.81 -1.83
C ILE A 133 -8.37 2.01 -2.22
N ILE A 134 -8.26 2.23 -3.52
CA ILE A 134 -7.61 3.39 -4.12
C ILE A 134 -8.49 4.00 -5.22
N HIS A 135 -8.19 5.23 -5.60
CA HIS A 135 -8.86 5.88 -6.73
C HIS A 135 -8.43 5.26 -8.07
N GLU A 136 -9.34 5.30 -9.05
CA GLU A 136 -9.08 4.86 -10.42
C GLU A 136 -7.89 5.62 -11.05
N ASP A 137 -7.79 6.94 -10.90
CA ASP A 137 -6.66 7.72 -11.42
C ASP A 137 -5.29 7.28 -10.87
N LEU A 138 -5.28 6.74 -9.64
CA LEU A 138 -4.06 6.19 -9.04
C LEU A 138 -3.79 4.80 -9.58
N GLN A 139 -4.83 4.00 -9.82
CA GLN A 139 -4.73 2.70 -10.49
C GLN A 139 -4.13 2.83 -11.89
N ASP A 140 -4.71 3.69 -12.71
CA ASP A 140 -4.27 3.90 -14.10
C ASP A 140 -2.82 4.37 -14.15
N TRP A 141 -2.42 5.22 -13.19
CA TRP A 141 -1.03 5.62 -13.05
C TRP A 141 -0.13 4.44 -12.66
N ILE A 142 -0.55 3.58 -11.70
CA ILE A 142 0.22 2.39 -11.31
C ILE A 142 0.44 1.47 -12.52
N GLU A 143 -0.61 1.21 -13.30
CA GLU A 143 -0.54 0.36 -14.50
C GLU A 143 0.39 0.96 -15.56
N SER A 144 0.27 2.26 -15.83
CA SER A 144 1.14 2.97 -16.76
C SER A 144 2.62 2.87 -16.37
N GLN A 145 2.94 3.04 -15.08
CA GLN A 145 4.32 2.90 -14.60
C GLN A 145 4.80 1.46 -14.63
N ALA A 146 3.95 0.49 -14.28
CA ALA A 146 4.29 -0.93 -14.33
C ALA A 146 4.61 -1.37 -15.78
N ALA A 147 3.81 -0.93 -16.75
CA ALA A 147 4.05 -1.19 -18.17
C ALA A 147 5.37 -0.57 -18.66
N SER A 148 5.65 0.69 -18.28
CA SER A 148 6.91 1.36 -18.61
C SER A 148 8.13 0.61 -18.06
N LEU A 149 8.05 0.14 -16.82
CA LEU A 149 9.12 -0.65 -16.20
C LEU A 149 9.32 -2.01 -16.88
N ALA A 150 8.24 -2.66 -17.33
CA ALA A 150 8.32 -3.92 -18.06
C ALA A 150 9.01 -3.75 -19.43
N ILE A 151 8.70 -2.68 -20.16
CA ILE A 151 9.34 -2.35 -21.44
C ILE A 151 10.82 -2.00 -21.25
N ALA A 152 11.14 -1.23 -20.20
CA ALA A 152 12.53 -0.90 -19.88
C ALA A 152 13.35 -2.16 -19.55
N ALA A 153 12.75 -3.16 -18.91
CA ALA A 153 13.41 -4.43 -18.61
C ALA A 153 13.66 -5.29 -19.86
N SER A 154 12.75 -5.28 -20.85
CA SER A 154 12.92 -6.06 -22.08
C SER A 154 13.99 -5.48 -23.03
N ASN A 155 14.31 -4.19 -22.91
CA ASN A 155 15.25 -3.50 -23.80
C ASN A 155 16.72 -3.56 -23.33
N ILE A 156 17.03 -4.32 -22.28
CA ILE A 156 18.40 -4.47 -21.77
C ILE A 156 19.14 -5.53 -22.63
N PRO A 157 20.14 -5.15 -23.45
CA PRO A 157 20.84 -6.08 -24.33
C PRO A 157 21.72 -7.01 -23.46
N GLY A 158 21.39 -8.30 -23.42
CA GLY A 158 22.14 -9.31 -22.66
C GLY A 158 21.32 -10.26 -21.78
N SER A 159 20.00 -10.06 -21.67
CA SER A 159 19.11 -10.96 -20.91
C SER A 159 18.50 -12.09 -21.77
N ASP A 160 19.25 -12.64 -22.72
CA ASP A 160 18.76 -13.68 -23.66
C ASP A 160 18.84 -15.12 -23.11
N LYS A 161 19.17 -15.34 -21.83
CA LYS A 161 19.33 -16.71 -21.29
C LYS A 161 18.25 -17.21 -20.32
N ALA A 162 17.18 -16.45 -20.04
CA ALA A 162 16.16 -16.89 -19.09
C ALA A 162 14.70 -16.83 -19.58
N SER A 163 14.39 -16.26 -20.75
CA SER A 163 13.01 -15.92 -21.12
C SER A 163 12.23 -17.00 -21.90
N VAL A 164 12.76 -18.23 -22.03
CA VAL A 164 12.05 -19.31 -22.75
C VAL A 164 11.00 -20.04 -21.89
N ALA A 165 10.85 -19.72 -20.59
CA ALA A 165 9.98 -20.51 -19.70
C ALA A 165 8.65 -19.86 -19.26
N LEU A 166 8.25 -18.69 -19.78
CA LEU A 166 7.02 -18.01 -19.33
C LEU A 166 6.17 -17.47 -20.50
N GLN A 167 5.88 -18.35 -21.46
CA GLN A 167 4.77 -18.19 -22.39
C GLN A 167 3.98 -19.49 -22.48
N THR A 168 3.11 -19.79 -21.52
CA THR A 168 1.88 -20.56 -21.79
C THR A 168 0.87 -20.33 -20.65
N THR A 169 -0.39 -20.13 -21.04
CA THR A 169 -1.62 -19.92 -20.23
C THR A 169 -1.87 -18.47 -19.80
N SER A 170 -2.96 -17.77 -20.15
CA SER A 170 -4.07 -17.92 -21.11
C SER A 170 -4.77 -16.54 -21.16
N PRO A 171 -5.48 -16.17 -22.25
CA PRO A 171 -6.19 -14.90 -22.33
C PRO A 171 -7.41 -14.87 -21.40
N LEU A 172 -7.48 -13.83 -20.57
CA LEU A 172 -8.60 -13.52 -19.69
C LEU A 172 -9.83 -13.23 -20.56
N ASN A 173 -10.81 -14.13 -20.51
CA ASN A 173 -12.08 -14.01 -21.19
C ASN A 173 -12.98 -13.03 -20.40
N ILE A 174 -13.12 -11.81 -20.88
CA ILE A 174 -14.02 -10.81 -20.29
C ILE A 174 -15.43 -11.09 -20.79
N HIS A 175 -16.19 -11.84 -20.00
CA HIS A 175 -17.65 -11.93 -20.18
C HIS A 175 -18.28 -10.69 -19.56
N THR A 176 -18.67 -9.75 -20.40
CA THR A 176 -19.59 -8.65 -20.05
C THR A 176 -20.98 -9.24 -19.79
N SER A 177 -21.40 -9.29 -18.52
CA SER A 177 -22.80 -9.49 -18.16
C SER A 177 -23.43 -8.13 -17.89
N VAL A 178 -24.26 -7.70 -18.84
CA VAL A 178 -25.23 -6.62 -18.72
C VAL A 178 -26.40 -7.17 -17.89
N CYS A 179 -26.71 -6.52 -16.77
CA CYS A 179 -28.01 -6.66 -16.11
C CYS A 179 -28.65 -5.28 -16.00
N ASN A 180 -29.89 -5.22 -16.50
CA ASN A 180 -30.86 -4.14 -16.39
C ASN A 180 -31.13 -3.73 -14.94
#